data_AF-A0A379N7H2-F1
#
_entry.id   AF-A0A379N7H2-F1
#
_cell.length_a   1.000
_cell.length_b   1.000
_cell.length_c   1.000
_cell.angle_alpha   90.00
_cell.angle_beta   90.00
_cell.angle_gamma   90.00
#
_symmetry.space_group_name_H-M   'P 1'
#
loop_
_entity.id
_entity.type
_entity.pdbx_description
1 polymer ?
#
loop_
_entity_poly.entity_id
_entity_poly.type
_entity_poly.pdbx_seq_one_letter_code
_entity_poly.pdbx_strand_id
1 'polypeptide(L)'
;MTARLHECPDCGLHLCLPALGPGMEARCSRCARVLRRHRVNAFSAPMALSLAGIVLYAMILTMPFLGLNLLGRERVSLVDSGVFSFAQDGFWGLSGLVFLVLVVVPGLQLVLLPTVILGLHMRAPPPGLHRLFRWYMALDPWMMVEVFLFGALVSYTRLVDLAHVEIGPSAYGIAALSLVLVARNASLEPQVVWDRLEERGLVADPGALRRGDAGPEPAAVAAPGAAPGAVPGAVPGAASAPSRAFRAEAVAAPAPGTATGTSAPIACHRCHRLDHARPGAPCPRCGSRLHRRKPDSVSRSWALIAAAFILYLPANYYPVMRIVTLGQGGPHTILGGVIEFVETGFWPLALIVFLASVAVPMLKLVGLMVMLTSIRRRSARHLLRRTQLYRVVEAIGRWSMIDVFVVCVLIALVRFGMLAEITAQVGAACFAGVVVVTMVAAECFDPRLMWDAAGSPAQDPDAPRRWRGEAGADASSPDGPMRAGHPSAGPAGAASQHGAA
;
A
#
# COMPACT_ATOMS: atom_id res chain seq x y z
N MET A 1 -27.19 -0.99 2.55
CA MET A 1 -26.06 -0.49 3.36
C MET A 1 -26.19 1.02 3.46
N THR A 2 -26.28 1.57 4.67
CA THR A 2 -26.41 3.03 4.91
C THR A 2 -25.12 3.78 4.58
N ALA A 3 -25.24 5.06 4.23
CA ALA A 3 -24.09 5.92 3.99
C ALA A 3 -23.20 5.98 5.25
N ARG A 4 -21.90 5.68 5.10
CA ARG A 4 -20.93 5.71 6.20
C ARG A 4 -19.99 6.90 6.02
N LEU A 5 -19.70 7.60 7.12
CA LEU A 5 -18.65 8.61 7.14
C LEU A 5 -17.29 7.92 7.05
N HIS A 6 -16.35 8.49 6.30
CA HIS A 6 -14.96 8.05 6.21
C HIS A 6 -14.01 9.25 6.15
N GLU A 7 -12.82 9.15 6.71
CA GLU A 7 -11.74 10.13 6.52
C GLU A 7 -10.80 9.65 5.41
N CYS A 8 -10.49 10.51 4.46
CA CYS A 8 -9.47 10.21 3.46
C CYS A 8 -8.08 10.14 4.12
N PRO A 9 -7.32 9.03 3.98
CA PRO A 9 -6.01 8.90 4.63
C PRO A 9 -4.95 9.87 4.07
N ASP A 10 -5.07 10.27 2.80
CA ASP A 10 -4.08 11.13 2.15
C ASP A 10 -4.29 12.61 2.50
N CYS A 11 -5.53 13.07 2.40
CA CYS A 11 -5.82 14.48 2.55
C CYS A 11 -6.48 14.81 3.89
N GLY A 12 -7.23 13.90 4.51
CA GLY A 12 -7.94 14.14 5.77
C GLY A 12 -9.37 14.68 5.61
N LEU A 13 -9.91 14.70 4.39
CA LEU A 13 -11.31 15.13 4.16
C LEU A 13 -12.28 14.05 4.66
N HIS A 14 -13.28 14.44 5.45
CA HIS A 14 -14.39 13.58 5.83
C HIS A 14 -15.44 13.52 4.71
N LEU A 15 -15.76 12.33 4.25
CA LEU A 15 -16.67 12.07 3.13
C LEU A 15 -17.74 11.06 3.55
N CYS A 16 -18.97 11.30 3.13
CA CYS A 16 -20.04 10.31 3.23
C CYS A 16 -19.96 9.41 2.00
N LEU A 17 -19.64 8.13 2.20
CA LEU A 17 -19.63 7.17 1.10
C LEU A 17 -21.07 6.69 0.81
N PRO A 18 -21.53 6.78 -0.45
CA PRO A 18 -22.80 6.21 -0.85
C PRO A 18 -22.74 4.67 -0.81
N ALA A 19 -23.90 4.02 -0.82
CA ALA A 19 -23.97 2.58 -1.05
C ALA A 19 -23.43 2.28 -2.45
N LEU A 20 -22.36 1.50 -2.54
CA LEU A 20 -21.71 1.13 -3.79
C LEU A 20 -22.41 -0.09 -4.41
N GLY A 21 -22.72 -0.03 -5.70
CA GLY A 21 -23.16 -1.19 -6.47
C GLY A 21 -21.99 -2.08 -6.94
N PRO A 22 -22.28 -3.27 -7.51
CA PRO A 22 -21.29 -4.19 -8.08
C PRO A 22 -20.29 -3.49 -9.01
N GLY A 23 -18.99 -3.62 -8.72
CA GLY A 23 -17.93 -3.07 -9.58
C GLY A 23 -17.71 -1.55 -9.47
N MET A 24 -18.45 -0.85 -8.62
CA MET A 24 -18.24 0.58 -8.39
C MET A 24 -17.08 0.83 -7.41
N GLU A 25 -16.37 1.94 -7.63
CA GLU A 25 -15.38 2.45 -6.68
C GLU A 25 -15.73 3.86 -6.20
N ALA A 26 -15.51 4.11 -4.92
CA ALA A 26 -15.65 5.44 -4.31
C ALA A 26 -14.30 6.16 -4.34
N ARG A 27 -14.29 7.38 -4.86
CA ARG A 27 -13.09 8.25 -4.87
C ARG A 27 -13.30 9.48 -4.01
N CYS A 28 -12.22 9.93 -3.37
CA CYS A 28 -12.19 11.20 -2.66
C CYS A 28 -12.29 12.36 -3.65
N SER A 29 -13.26 13.25 -3.47
CA SER A 29 -13.44 14.46 -4.30
C SER A 29 -12.26 15.43 -4.25
N ARG A 30 -11.50 15.47 -3.15
CA ARG A 30 -10.37 16.41 -3.00
C ARG A 30 -9.05 15.93 -3.58
N CYS A 31 -8.71 14.65 -3.46
CA CYS A 31 -7.40 14.13 -3.87
C CYS A 31 -7.49 12.93 -4.83
N ALA A 32 -8.69 12.53 -5.23
CA ALA A 32 -8.96 11.37 -6.08
C ALA A 32 -8.41 10.03 -5.56
N ARG A 33 -8.11 9.91 -4.25
CA ARG A 33 -7.75 8.60 -3.63
C ARG A 33 -8.97 7.68 -3.73
N VAL A 34 -8.78 6.46 -4.21
CA VAL A 34 -9.81 5.41 -4.12
C VAL A 34 -9.97 5.03 -2.64
N LEU A 35 -11.15 5.23 -2.09
CA LEU A 35 -11.48 5.00 -0.69
C LEU A 35 -12.04 3.60 -0.44
N ARG A 36 -12.85 3.09 -1.38
CA ARG A 36 -13.49 1.77 -1.28
C ARG A 36 -13.78 1.21 -2.67
N ARG A 37 -13.65 -0.10 -2.86
CA ARG A 37 -14.01 -0.79 -4.11
C ARG A 37 -14.98 -1.92 -3.82
N HIS A 38 -16.21 -1.87 -4.32
CA HIS A 38 -17.16 -2.93 -4.05
C HIS A 38 -16.88 -4.17 -4.93
N ARG A 39 -16.43 -5.26 -4.30
CA ARG A 39 -16.14 -6.54 -4.99
C ARG A 39 -17.24 -7.56 -4.76
N VAL A 40 -17.67 -8.19 -5.86
CA VAL A 40 -18.76 -9.18 -5.90
C VAL A 40 -18.39 -10.49 -5.16
N ASN A 41 -17.09 -10.78 -4.97
CA ASN A 41 -16.57 -12.00 -4.32
C ASN A 41 -15.58 -11.71 -3.18
N ALA A 42 -15.98 -10.87 -2.21
CA ALA A 42 -15.07 -10.39 -1.17
C ALA A 42 -14.53 -11.48 -0.20
N PHE A 43 -15.21 -12.63 -0.08
CA PHE A 43 -14.81 -13.71 0.84
C PHE A 43 -14.41 -15.02 0.14
N SER A 44 -15.10 -15.40 -0.94
CA SER A 44 -14.87 -16.68 -1.64
C SER A 44 -13.50 -16.72 -2.32
N ALA A 45 -13.11 -15.66 -3.03
CA ALA A 45 -11.82 -15.62 -3.72
C ALA A 45 -10.63 -15.63 -2.73
N PRO A 46 -10.57 -14.78 -1.68
CA PRO A 46 -9.49 -14.87 -0.68
C PRO A 46 -9.44 -16.20 0.05
N MET A 47 -10.59 -16.85 0.31
CA MET A 47 -10.64 -18.17 0.94
C MET A 47 -10.07 -19.26 0.04
N ALA A 48 -10.49 -19.32 -1.22
CA ALA A 48 -9.97 -20.29 -2.21
C ALA A 48 -8.46 -20.11 -2.43
N LEU A 49 -8.00 -18.86 -2.57
CA LEU A 49 -6.57 -18.55 -2.72
C LEU A 49 -5.76 -18.90 -1.46
N SER A 50 -6.32 -18.71 -0.27
CA SER A 50 -5.64 -19.12 0.97
C SER A 50 -5.53 -20.64 1.08
N LEU A 51 -6.57 -21.38 0.69
CA LEU A 51 -6.54 -22.85 0.69
C LEU A 51 -5.54 -23.40 -0.34
N ALA A 52 -5.56 -22.85 -1.56
CA ALA A 52 -4.56 -23.16 -2.58
C ALA A 52 -3.13 -22.85 -2.08
N GLY A 53 -2.95 -21.71 -1.41
CA GLY A 53 -1.69 -21.33 -0.79
C GLY A 53 -1.23 -22.29 0.30
N ILE A 54 -2.13 -22.82 1.14
CA ILE A 54 -1.79 -23.85 2.14
C ILE A 54 -1.30 -25.13 1.47
N VAL A 55 -1.95 -25.59 0.39
CA VAL A 55 -1.53 -26.78 -0.35
C VAL A 55 -0.15 -26.57 -0.98
N LEU A 56 0.07 -25.45 -1.66
CA LEU A 56 1.36 -25.09 -2.24
C LEU A 56 2.44 -24.98 -1.16
N TYR A 57 2.11 -24.39 -0.01
CA TYR A 57 3.03 -24.27 1.10
C TYR A 57 3.41 -25.63 1.71
N ALA A 58 2.45 -26.54 1.86
CA ALA A 58 2.72 -27.91 2.26
C ALA A 58 3.60 -28.66 1.24
N MET A 59 3.36 -28.45 -0.06
CA MET A 59 4.22 -28.97 -1.13
C MET A 59 5.65 -28.46 -0.99
N ILE A 60 5.85 -27.15 -0.77
CA ILE A 60 7.19 -26.55 -0.60
C ILE A 60 7.94 -27.14 0.60
N LEU A 61 7.25 -27.38 1.71
CA LEU A 61 7.86 -27.92 2.92
C LEU A 61 8.18 -29.43 2.84
N THR A 62 7.47 -30.18 1.99
CA THR A 62 7.62 -31.64 1.91
C THR A 62 8.45 -32.11 0.72
N MET A 63 8.50 -31.33 -0.36
CA MET A 63 9.24 -31.67 -1.57
C MET A 63 10.67 -31.10 -1.54
N PRO A 64 11.61 -31.74 -2.24
CA PRO A 64 12.97 -31.23 -2.33
C PRO A 64 13.01 -29.91 -3.09
N PHE A 65 13.86 -29.00 -2.61
CA PHE A 65 14.12 -27.72 -3.26
C PHE A 65 15.20 -27.84 -4.34
N LEU A 66 16.31 -28.51 -3.99
CA LEU A 66 17.47 -28.68 -4.87
C LEU A 66 18.01 -30.11 -4.78
N GLY A 67 18.24 -30.75 -5.92
CA GLY A 67 19.01 -31.99 -6.00
C GLY A 67 20.43 -31.67 -6.48
N LEU A 68 21.44 -32.16 -5.76
CA LEU A 68 22.83 -32.11 -6.20
C LEU A 68 23.33 -33.53 -6.47
N ASN A 69 23.72 -33.76 -7.71
CA ASN A 69 24.38 -34.99 -8.14
C ASN A 69 25.90 -34.79 -8.14
N LEU A 70 26.54 -35.16 -7.03
CA LEU A 70 28.00 -35.13 -6.90
C LEU A 70 28.51 -36.57 -6.81
N LEU A 71 29.28 -37.01 -7.81
CA LEU A 71 29.99 -38.31 -7.80
C LEU A 71 29.09 -39.54 -7.56
N GLY A 72 27.85 -39.52 -8.08
CA GLY A 72 26.89 -40.63 -7.95
C GLY A 72 26.17 -40.71 -6.61
N ARG A 73 26.29 -39.70 -5.74
CA ARG A 73 25.54 -39.59 -4.49
C ARG A 73 24.59 -38.39 -4.56
N GLU A 74 23.30 -38.68 -4.64
CA GLU A 74 22.25 -37.65 -4.56
C GLU A 74 22.21 -37.04 -3.15
N ARG A 75 22.45 -35.74 -3.04
CA ARG A 75 22.04 -34.96 -1.86
C ARG A 75 20.84 -34.11 -2.22
N VAL A 76 19.69 -34.47 -1.67
CA VAL A 76 18.47 -33.67 -1.74
C VAL A 76 18.47 -32.67 -0.58
N SER A 77 18.29 -31.38 -0.92
CA SER A 77 18.16 -30.30 0.05
C SER A 77 16.69 -29.93 0.18
N LEU A 78 16.14 -30.12 1.38
CA LEU A 78 14.83 -29.61 1.79
C LEU A 78 15.02 -28.23 2.46
N VAL A 79 13.92 -27.49 2.63
CA VAL A 79 13.97 -26.16 3.28
C VAL A 79 14.34 -26.30 4.77
N ASP A 80 13.94 -27.38 5.43
CA ASP A 80 14.22 -27.66 6.84
C ASP A 80 15.66 -28.10 7.09
N SER A 81 16.26 -28.88 6.19
CA SER A 81 17.65 -29.33 6.33
C SER A 81 18.62 -28.15 6.28
N GLY A 82 18.31 -27.10 5.50
CA GLY A 82 19.06 -25.84 5.50
C GLY A 82 19.01 -25.12 6.86
N VAL A 83 17.86 -25.11 7.52
CA VAL A 83 17.70 -24.54 8.87
C VAL A 83 18.51 -25.34 9.91
N PHE A 84 18.46 -26.67 9.82
CA PHE A 84 19.14 -27.55 10.75
C PHE A 84 20.67 -27.50 10.60
N SER A 85 21.19 -27.29 9.39
CA SER A 85 22.63 -27.13 9.14
C SER A 85 23.23 -25.98 9.97
N PHE A 86 22.59 -24.80 9.96
CA PHE A 86 23.08 -23.66 10.76
C PHE A 86 23.08 -23.92 12.26
N ALA A 87 22.14 -24.75 12.76
CA ALA A 87 22.11 -25.12 14.17
C ALA A 87 23.28 -26.05 14.53
N GLN A 88 23.64 -26.98 13.64
CA GLN A 88 24.78 -27.87 13.82
C GLN A 88 26.12 -27.12 13.76
N ASP A 89 26.21 -26.08 12.93
CA ASP A 89 27.38 -25.20 12.82
C ASP A 89 27.54 -24.23 14.03
N GLY A 90 26.70 -24.38 15.06
CA GLY A 90 26.76 -23.60 16.30
C GLY A 90 26.02 -22.25 16.25
N PHE A 91 25.39 -21.89 15.12
CA PHE A 91 24.62 -20.65 14.95
C PHE A 91 23.12 -20.86 15.25
N TRP A 92 22.80 -21.38 16.44
CA TRP A 92 21.43 -21.68 16.88
C TRP A 92 20.48 -20.48 16.82
N GLY A 93 20.96 -19.28 17.15
CA GLY A 93 20.17 -18.04 17.04
C GLY A 93 19.77 -17.70 15.60
N LEU A 94 20.68 -17.88 14.64
CA LEU A 94 20.42 -17.65 13.22
C LEU A 94 19.43 -18.68 12.69
N SER A 95 19.62 -19.95 13.04
CA SER A 95 18.70 -21.04 12.66
C SER A 95 17.27 -20.77 13.13
N GLY A 96 17.09 -20.37 14.40
CA GLY A 96 15.77 -20.01 14.95
C GLY A 96 15.12 -18.84 14.23
N LEU A 97 15.90 -17.80 13.89
CA LEU A 97 15.41 -16.66 13.12
C LEU A 97 14.97 -17.06 11.70
N VAL A 98 15.79 -17.86 11.00
CA VAL A 98 15.48 -18.33 9.64
C VAL A 98 14.25 -19.23 9.66
N PHE A 99 14.12 -20.15 10.62
CA PHE A 99 12.93 -20.97 10.80
C PHE A 99 11.67 -20.12 11.04
N LEU A 100 11.76 -19.15 11.94
CA LEU A 100 10.64 -18.26 12.26
C LEU A 100 10.17 -17.51 11.01
N VAL A 101 11.11 -16.97 10.22
CA VAL A 101 10.80 -16.10 9.08
C VAL A 101 10.41 -16.89 7.83
N LEU A 102 11.04 -18.03 7.55
CA LEU A 102 10.76 -18.85 6.35
C LEU A 102 9.61 -19.83 6.55
N VAL A 103 9.42 -20.35 7.76
CA VAL A 103 8.43 -21.38 8.04
C VAL A 103 7.26 -20.79 8.83
N VAL A 104 7.52 -20.32 10.05
CA VAL A 104 6.43 -19.98 10.97
C VAL A 104 5.58 -18.80 10.49
N VAL A 105 6.20 -17.69 10.08
CA VAL A 105 5.48 -16.47 9.66
C VAL A 105 4.61 -16.70 8.41
N PRO A 106 5.10 -17.32 7.32
CA PRO A 106 4.27 -17.65 6.15
C PRO A 106 3.16 -18.63 6.45
N GLY A 107 3.45 -19.71 7.19
CA GLY A 107 2.45 -20.69 7.59
C GLY A 107 1.33 -20.06 8.43
N LEU A 108 1.71 -19.27 9.43
CA LEU A 108 0.76 -18.59 10.31
C LEU A 108 -0.16 -17.66 9.51
N GLN A 109 0.38 -16.88 8.57
CA GLN A 109 -0.45 -16.01 7.72
C GLN A 109 -1.43 -16.77 6.82
N LEU A 110 -0.97 -17.85 6.19
CA LEU A 110 -1.80 -18.67 5.31
C LEU A 110 -2.96 -19.32 6.07
N VAL A 111 -2.79 -19.59 7.36
CA VAL A 111 -3.83 -20.18 8.24
C VAL A 111 -4.73 -19.12 8.89
N LEU A 112 -4.19 -17.96 9.29
CA LEU A 112 -4.95 -16.91 9.99
C LEU A 112 -6.10 -16.34 9.16
N LEU A 113 -5.91 -16.11 7.86
CA LEU A 113 -6.97 -15.56 7.01
C LEU A 113 -8.15 -16.51 6.80
N PRO A 114 -7.96 -17.78 6.38
CA PRO A 114 -9.08 -18.71 6.21
C PRO A 114 -9.75 -19.04 7.54
N THR A 115 -9.04 -19.08 8.67
CA THR A 115 -9.69 -19.25 10.00
C THR A 115 -10.61 -18.07 10.35
N VAL A 116 -10.19 -16.83 10.05
CA VAL A 116 -11.04 -15.63 10.21
C VAL A 116 -12.27 -15.70 9.29
N ILE A 117 -12.08 -16.04 8.01
CA ILE A 117 -13.20 -16.11 7.04
C ILE A 117 -14.16 -17.26 7.40
N LEU A 118 -13.64 -18.43 7.76
CA LEU A 118 -14.43 -19.60 8.15
C LEU A 118 -15.24 -19.30 9.42
N GLY A 119 -14.62 -18.71 10.44
CA GLY A 119 -15.32 -18.33 11.67
C GLY A 119 -16.41 -17.26 11.46
N LEU A 120 -16.28 -16.41 10.43
CA LEU A 120 -17.36 -15.49 10.02
C LEU A 120 -18.55 -16.19 9.32
N HIS A 121 -18.31 -17.36 8.70
CA HIS A 121 -19.35 -18.20 8.10
C HIS A 121 -20.05 -19.11 9.13
N MET A 122 -19.42 -19.35 10.29
CA MET A 122 -20.05 -20.13 11.36
C MET A 122 -21.29 -19.41 11.92
N ARG A 123 -22.25 -20.22 12.42
CA ARG A 123 -23.46 -19.70 13.08
C ARG A 123 -23.12 -18.96 14.38
N ALA A 124 -22.17 -19.49 15.15
CA ALA A 124 -21.63 -18.90 16.37
C ALA A 124 -20.13 -18.58 16.19
N PRO A 125 -19.75 -17.31 15.90
CA PRO A 125 -18.35 -16.97 15.71
C PRO A 125 -17.58 -16.96 17.04
N PRO A 126 -16.32 -17.43 17.08
CA PRO A 126 -15.51 -17.40 18.30
C PRO A 126 -15.19 -15.95 18.71
N PRO A 127 -15.21 -15.62 20.01
CA PRO A 127 -15.10 -14.23 20.49
C PRO A 127 -13.74 -13.58 20.21
N GLY A 128 -12.68 -14.37 19.99
CA GLY A 128 -11.32 -13.90 19.73
C GLY A 128 -11.00 -13.57 18.26
N LEU A 129 -11.97 -13.67 17.33
CA LEU A 129 -11.69 -13.63 15.90
C LEU A 129 -11.13 -12.28 15.41
N HIS A 130 -11.50 -11.17 16.06
CA HIS A 130 -10.92 -9.85 15.83
C HIS A 130 -9.41 -9.80 16.16
N ARG A 131 -8.94 -10.59 17.15
CA ARG A 131 -7.52 -10.67 17.53
C ARG A 131 -6.72 -11.42 16.46
N LEU A 132 -7.28 -12.49 15.91
CA LEU A 132 -6.66 -13.24 14.81
C LEU A 132 -6.48 -12.34 13.58
N PHE A 133 -7.50 -11.56 13.24
CA PHE A 133 -7.40 -10.63 12.11
C PHE A 133 -6.42 -9.48 12.37
N ARG A 134 -6.30 -9.03 13.62
CA ARG A 134 -5.26 -8.07 14.03
C ARG A 134 -3.85 -8.64 13.85
N TRP A 135 -3.62 -9.91 14.21
CA TRP A 135 -2.35 -10.59 13.98
C TRP A 135 -2.04 -10.73 12.51
N TYR A 136 -3.02 -11.13 11.70
CA TYR A 136 -2.89 -11.16 10.23
C TYR A 136 -2.40 -9.81 9.68
N MET A 137 -3.07 -8.70 10.05
CA MET A 137 -2.67 -7.35 9.63
C MET A 137 -1.31 -6.89 10.19
N ALA A 138 -0.82 -7.50 11.28
CA ALA A 138 0.50 -7.20 11.83
C ALA A 138 1.61 -7.93 11.07
N LEU A 139 1.31 -9.15 10.62
CA LEU A 139 2.24 -10.00 9.89
C LEU A 139 2.32 -9.59 8.42
N ASP A 140 1.26 -9.02 7.83
CA ASP A 140 1.16 -8.73 6.38
C ASP A 140 2.44 -8.09 5.78
N PRO A 141 3.05 -7.05 6.39
CA PRO A 141 4.28 -6.45 5.87
C PRO A 141 5.52 -7.35 5.89
N TRP A 142 5.53 -8.40 6.72
CA TRP A 142 6.63 -9.34 6.88
C TRP A 142 6.61 -10.46 5.83
N MET A 143 5.52 -10.62 5.09
CA MET A 143 5.42 -11.64 4.05
C MET A 143 6.05 -11.15 2.76
N MET A 144 7.34 -11.46 2.63
CA MET A 144 8.17 -11.10 1.48
C MET A 144 8.57 -12.33 0.69
N VAL A 145 7.61 -13.19 0.36
CA VAL A 145 7.87 -14.42 -0.41
C VAL A 145 8.51 -14.13 -1.77
N GLU A 146 8.16 -13.00 -2.39
CA GLU A 146 8.80 -12.55 -3.63
C GLU A 146 10.31 -12.32 -3.46
N VAL A 147 10.72 -11.76 -2.32
CA VAL A 147 12.14 -11.55 -1.99
C VAL A 147 12.86 -12.89 -1.81
N PHE A 148 12.21 -13.87 -1.18
CA PHE A 148 12.76 -15.23 -1.07
C PHE A 148 12.88 -15.92 -2.44
N LEU A 149 11.91 -15.74 -3.33
CA LEU A 149 11.95 -16.29 -4.70
C LEU A 149 13.17 -15.78 -5.47
N PHE A 150 13.43 -14.47 -5.41
CA PHE A 150 14.61 -13.94 -6.07
C PHE A 150 15.91 -14.43 -5.40
N GLY A 151 15.93 -14.60 -4.06
CA GLY A 151 17.11 -15.11 -3.35
C GLY A 151 17.44 -16.55 -3.75
N ALA A 152 16.41 -17.38 -3.85
CA ALA A 152 16.47 -18.73 -4.38
C ALA A 152 17.01 -18.74 -5.83
N LEU A 153 16.52 -17.87 -6.70
CA LEU A 153 16.97 -17.76 -8.09
C LEU A 153 18.47 -17.45 -8.18
N VAL A 154 18.97 -16.57 -7.32
CA VAL A 154 20.37 -16.12 -7.34
C VAL A 154 21.31 -17.14 -6.71
N SER A 155 20.86 -17.82 -5.66
CA SER A 155 21.56 -19.00 -5.16
C SER A 155 21.66 -20.07 -6.24
N TYR A 156 20.56 -20.32 -6.97
CA TYR A 156 20.54 -21.29 -8.07
C TYR A 156 21.52 -20.96 -9.20
N THR A 157 21.55 -19.71 -9.68
CA THR A 157 22.49 -19.33 -10.76
C THR A 157 23.95 -19.58 -10.36
N ARG A 158 24.27 -19.47 -9.07
CA ARG A 158 25.62 -19.78 -8.56
C ARG A 158 25.93 -21.27 -8.46
N LEU A 159 24.93 -22.11 -8.25
CA LEU A 159 25.11 -23.55 -8.14
C LEU A 159 25.25 -24.23 -9.52
N VAL A 160 24.49 -23.77 -10.53
CA VAL A 160 24.55 -24.33 -11.91
C VAL A 160 25.93 -24.18 -12.54
N ASP A 161 26.62 -23.13 -12.14
CA ASP A 161 27.97 -22.79 -12.54
C ASP A 161 29.05 -23.79 -12.05
N LEU A 162 28.71 -24.62 -11.05
CA LEU A 162 29.61 -25.55 -10.37
C LEU A 162 29.21 -27.01 -10.57
N ALA A 163 27.93 -27.29 -10.79
CA ALA A 163 27.38 -28.64 -10.92
C ALA A 163 26.11 -28.66 -11.80
N HIS A 164 25.73 -29.83 -12.29
CA HIS A 164 24.39 -30.03 -12.84
C HIS A 164 23.37 -29.97 -11.70
N VAL A 165 22.61 -28.88 -11.68
CA VAL A 165 21.59 -28.61 -10.67
C VAL A 165 20.22 -28.91 -11.26
N GLU A 166 19.49 -29.82 -10.62
CA GLU A 166 18.10 -30.07 -10.96
C GLU A 166 17.19 -29.29 -10.01
N ILE A 167 16.26 -28.52 -10.60
CA ILE A 167 15.28 -27.72 -9.86
C ILE A 167 14.20 -28.66 -9.33
N GLY A 168 14.09 -28.77 -8.00
CA GLY A 168 13.07 -29.58 -7.36
C GLY A 168 11.67 -28.95 -7.46
N PRO A 169 10.59 -29.75 -7.23
CA PRO A 169 9.20 -29.27 -7.31
C PRO A 169 8.90 -28.06 -6.42
N SER A 170 9.58 -27.93 -5.27
CA SER A 170 9.37 -26.85 -4.31
C SER A 170 9.73 -25.48 -4.87
N ALA A 171 10.69 -25.38 -5.80
CA ALA A 171 11.04 -24.10 -6.42
C ALA A 171 9.87 -23.54 -7.26
N TYR A 172 9.21 -24.41 -8.04
CA TYR A 172 7.97 -24.05 -8.75
C TYR A 172 6.84 -23.75 -7.77
N GLY A 173 6.78 -24.46 -6.64
CA GLY A 173 5.88 -24.17 -5.53
C GLY A 173 6.02 -22.76 -4.98
N ILE A 174 7.25 -22.27 -4.75
CA ILE A 174 7.51 -20.91 -4.24
C ILE A 174 7.04 -19.85 -5.25
N ALA A 175 7.29 -20.05 -6.55
CA ALA A 175 6.81 -19.16 -7.59
C ALA A 175 5.28 -19.13 -7.65
N ALA A 176 4.62 -20.30 -7.64
CA ALA A 176 3.17 -20.41 -7.62
C ALA A 176 2.56 -19.79 -6.34
N LEU A 177 3.16 -20.04 -5.17
CA LEU A 177 2.72 -19.46 -3.90
C LEU A 177 2.84 -17.94 -3.91
N SER A 178 3.91 -17.39 -4.49
CA SER A 178 4.09 -15.94 -4.65
C SER A 178 2.93 -15.33 -5.45
N LEU A 179 2.60 -15.92 -6.60
CA LEU A 179 1.47 -15.47 -7.43
C LEU A 179 0.13 -15.56 -6.68
N VAL A 180 -0.10 -16.65 -5.95
CA VAL A 180 -1.31 -16.84 -5.14
C VAL A 180 -1.41 -15.79 -4.04
N LEU A 181 -0.30 -15.45 -3.37
CA LEU A 181 -0.27 -14.41 -2.33
C LEU A 181 -0.55 -13.01 -2.91
N VAL A 182 0.02 -12.68 -4.07
CA VAL A 182 -0.30 -11.43 -4.79
C VAL A 182 -1.77 -11.37 -5.15
N ALA A 183 -2.32 -12.45 -5.73
CA ALA A 183 -3.73 -12.55 -6.07
C ALA A 183 -4.63 -12.46 -4.82
N ARG A 184 -4.22 -13.06 -3.70
CA ARG A 184 -4.94 -13.04 -2.41
C ARG A 184 -4.97 -11.64 -1.85
N ASN A 185 -3.83 -10.97 -1.77
CA ASN A 185 -3.71 -9.60 -1.26
C ASN A 185 -4.44 -8.61 -2.18
N ALA A 186 -4.40 -8.85 -3.49
CA ALA A 186 -5.17 -8.07 -4.45
C ALA A 186 -6.67 -8.33 -4.31
N SER A 187 -7.11 -9.50 -3.84
CA SER A 187 -8.53 -9.88 -3.69
C SER A 187 -9.14 -9.50 -2.33
N LEU A 188 -8.32 -9.46 -1.28
CA LEU A 188 -8.75 -9.18 0.08
C LEU A 188 -9.01 -7.68 0.30
N GLU A 189 -10.21 -7.32 0.74
CA GLU A 189 -10.52 -5.96 1.20
C GLU A 189 -10.67 -5.96 2.74
N PRO A 190 -9.68 -5.46 3.50
CA PRO A 190 -9.69 -5.56 4.96
C PRO A 190 -10.90 -4.90 5.63
N GLN A 191 -11.45 -3.84 5.02
CA GLN A 191 -12.61 -3.14 5.57
C GLN A 191 -13.87 -3.99 5.56
N VAL A 192 -14.07 -4.83 4.54
CA VAL A 192 -15.25 -5.71 4.45
C VAL A 192 -15.24 -6.76 5.55
N VAL A 193 -14.07 -7.35 5.84
CA VAL A 193 -13.91 -8.32 6.94
C VAL A 193 -14.31 -7.70 8.26
N TRP A 194 -13.81 -6.50 8.54
CA TRP A 194 -14.15 -5.80 9.76
C TRP A 194 -15.61 -5.33 9.86
N ASP A 195 -16.20 -4.85 8.76
CA ASP A 195 -17.62 -4.47 8.74
C ASP A 195 -18.47 -5.69 9.10
N ARG A 196 -18.08 -6.89 8.62
CA ARG A 196 -18.72 -8.16 8.99
C ARG A 196 -18.51 -8.56 10.45
N LEU A 197 -17.33 -8.27 11.02
CA LEU A 197 -17.05 -8.46 12.44
C LEU A 197 -17.93 -7.57 13.33
N GLU A 198 -18.14 -6.32 12.92
CA GLU A 198 -19.03 -5.37 13.59
C GLU A 198 -20.49 -5.83 13.51
N GLU A 199 -20.96 -6.24 12.32
CA GLU A 199 -22.33 -6.77 12.13
C GLU A 199 -22.62 -8.02 12.98
N ARG A 200 -21.60 -8.84 13.25
CA ARG A 200 -21.69 -10.03 14.12
C ARG A 200 -21.55 -9.70 15.61
N GLY A 201 -21.37 -8.43 15.99
CA GLY A 201 -21.23 -8.00 17.38
C GLY A 201 -19.90 -8.39 18.05
N LEU A 202 -18.89 -8.82 17.28
CA LEU A 202 -17.57 -9.21 17.80
C LEU A 202 -16.67 -8.01 18.11
N VAL A 203 -17.08 -6.84 17.63
CA VAL A 203 -16.41 -5.55 17.74
C VAL A 203 -17.51 -4.51 18.03
N ALA A 204 -17.24 -3.54 18.91
CA ALA A 204 -18.25 -2.54 19.28
C ALA A 204 -18.78 -1.78 18.05
N ASP A 205 -20.11 -1.70 17.86
CA ASP A 205 -20.75 -0.98 16.75
C ASP A 205 -20.86 0.53 17.07
N PRO A 206 -20.36 1.45 16.20
CA PRO A 206 -20.58 2.89 16.36
C PRO A 206 -22.07 3.29 16.35
N GLY A 207 -22.96 2.50 15.75
CA GLY A 207 -24.40 2.76 15.72
C GLY A 207 -25.12 2.60 17.07
N ALA A 208 -24.55 1.81 18.00
CA ALA A 208 -25.11 1.64 19.34
C ALA A 208 -25.05 2.94 20.17
N LEU A 209 -24.04 3.78 19.94
CA LEU A 209 -23.89 5.09 20.61
C LEU A 209 -24.83 6.17 20.06
N ARG A 210 -25.40 5.99 18.85
CA ARG A 210 -26.42 6.89 18.27
C ARG A 210 -27.86 6.46 18.55
N ARG A 211 -28.12 5.15 18.68
CA ARG A 211 -29.48 4.63 18.95
C ARG A 211 -29.95 4.84 20.39
N GLY A 212 -29.03 5.13 21.33
CA GLY A 212 -29.36 5.43 22.73
C GLY A 212 -30.04 6.79 22.94
N ASP A 213 -29.96 7.72 21.97
CA ASP A 213 -30.51 9.08 22.07
C ASP A 213 -31.67 9.34 21.08
N ALA A 214 -32.18 8.31 20.40
CA ALA A 214 -33.38 8.42 19.58
C ALA A 214 -34.59 7.93 20.37
N GLY A 215 -35.45 8.86 20.78
CA GLY A 215 -36.86 8.58 21.09
C GLY A 215 -37.57 7.87 19.92
N PRO A 216 -38.85 7.49 20.11
CA PRO A 216 -39.51 6.45 19.31
C PRO A 216 -39.43 6.72 17.81
N GLU A 217 -39.23 5.63 17.05
CA GLU A 217 -39.11 5.57 15.59
C GLU A 217 -40.07 6.54 14.88
N PRO A 218 -39.61 7.40 13.95
CA PRO A 218 -40.53 8.00 13.00
C PRO A 218 -40.99 6.90 12.04
N ALA A 219 -42.30 6.65 12.07
CA ALA A 219 -43.02 5.71 11.25
C ALA A 219 -42.57 5.78 9.77
N ALA A 220 -42.45 4.59 9.17
CA ALA A 220 -42.19 4.39 7.76
C ALA A 220 -43.07 5.30 6.89
N VAL A 221 -42.43 6.23 6.16
CA VAL A 221 -43.09 6.95 5.08
C VAL A 221 -43.33 5.94 3.96
N ALA A 222 -44.59 5.59 3.77
CA ALA A 222 -45.08 4.76 2.70
C ALA A 222 -44.74 5.39 1.34
N ALA A 223 -44.08 4.61 0.47
CA ALA A 223 -44.00 4.92 -0.95
C ALA A 223 -45.36 4.66 -1.61
N PRO A 224 -45.94 5.61 -2.38
CA PRO A 224 -47.18 5.34 -3.10
C PRO A 224 -46.89 4.57 -4.40
N GLY A 225 -47.60 3.46 -4.57
CA GLY A 225 -48.00 2.94 -5.88
C GLY A 225 -46.95 2.12 -6.66
N ALA A 226 -46.92 0.81 -6.42
CA ALA A 226 -46.56 -0.17 -7.45
C ALA A 226 -47.40 -1.44 -7.26
N ALA A 227 -48.38 -1.62 -8.15
CA ALA A 227 -49.24 -2.79 -8.22
C ALA A 227 -48.44 -4.06 -8.63
N PRO A 228 -48.89 -5.27 -8.27
CA PRO A 228 -48.16 -6.50 -8.52
C PRO A 228 -48.48 -7.04 -9.92
N GLY A 229 -47.46 -7.46 -10.67
CA GLY A 229 -47.70 -8.14 -11.95
C GLY A 229 -46.44 -8.58 -12.68
N ALA A 230 -46.34 -9.90 -12.86
CA ALA A 230 -45.64 -10.61 -13.93
C ALA A 230 -44.10 -10.77 -13.86
N VAL A 231 -43.72 -12.01 -13.53
CA VAL A 231 -42.54 -12.71 -14.07
C VAL A 231 -42.87 -13.14 -15.51
N PRO A 232 -42.00 -12.89 -16.50
CA PRO A 232 -41.22 -13.97 -17.14
C PRO A 232 -39.76 -13.52 -17.41
N GLY A 233 -38.72 -14.35 -17.31
CA GLY A 233 -38.49 -15.54 -18.12
C GLY A 233 -37.65 -15.18 -19.36
N ALA A 234 -36.46 -15.80 -19.49
CA ALA A 234 -35.55 -15.86 -20.64
C ALA A 234 -34.35 -14.88 -20.71
N VAL A 235 -33.16 -15.47 -20.53
CA VAL A 235 -31.87 -15.04 -21.11
C VAL A 235 -31.83 -15.63 -22.53
N PRO A 236 -31.53 -14.84 -23.59
CA PRO A 236 -30.20 -14.94 -24.20
C PRO A 236 -29.67 -13.63 -24.81
N GLY A 237 -28.35 -13.44 -24.79
CA GLY A 237 -27.71 -12.38 -25.59
C GLY A 237 -26.43 -11.84 -24.99
N ALA A 238 -25.33 -12.58 -25.18
CA ALA A 238 -24.00 -12.03 -25.04
C ALA A 238 -23.78 -10.96 -26.11
N ALA A 239 -23.73 -9.69 -25.71
CA ALA A 239 -23.18 -8.61 -26.52
C ALA A 239 -22.32 -7.72 -25.61
N SER A 240 -21.01 -7.88 -25.78
CA SER A 240 -19.89 -7.02 -25.34
C SER A 240 -20.26 -5.75 -24.57
N ALA A 241 -20.18 -5.82 -23.25
CA ALA A 241 -20.14 -4.67 -22.36
C ALA A 241 -18.79 -3.94 -22.51
N PRO A 242 -18.75 -2.62 -22.78
CA PRO A 242 -17.51 -1.86 -22.66
C PRO A 242 -17.15 -1.68 -21.18
N SER A 243 -15.90 -1.97 -20.84
CA SER A 243 -15.25 -1.90 -19.54
C SER A 243 -15.09 -0.47 -18.99
N ARG A 244 -16.18 0.31 -18.89
CA ARG A 244 -16.16 1.59 -18.17
C ARG A 244 -16.43 1.35 -16.69
N ALA A 245 -15.38 1.41 -15.88
CA ALA A 245 -15.49 1.44 -14.43
C ALA A 245 -16.41 2.60 -14.01
N PHE A 246 -17.63 2.27 -13.55
CA PHE A 246 -18.58 3.23 -13.01
C PHE A 246 -18.01 3.80 -11.70
N ARG A 247 -17.78 5.12 -11.67
CA ARG A 247 -17.21 5.83 -10.52
C ARG A 247 -18.35 6.50 -9.75
N ALA A 248 -18.40 6.26 -8.44
CA ALA A 248 -19.23 7.06 -7.54
C ALA A 248 -18.31 8.06 -6.84
N GLU A 249 -18.58 9.35 -6.99
CA GLU A 249 -17.84 10.37 -6.28
C GLU A 249 -18.37 10.47 -4.84
N ALA A 250 -17.48 10.37 -3.85
CA ALA A 250 -17.89 10.51 -2.47
C ALA A 250 -18.17 11.99 -2.17
N VAL A 251 -19.34 12.28 -1.61
CA VAL A 251 -19.75 13.65 -1.30
C VAL A 251 -19.09 14.08 0.00
N ALA A 252 -18.54 15.29 0.02
CA ALA A 252 -17.97 15.86 1.24
C ALA A 252 -19.07 15.90 2.31
N ALA A 253 -18.79 15.34 3.48
CA ALA A 253 -19.74 15.46 4.58
C ALA A 253 -19.80 16.92 5.02
N PRO A 254 -20.99 17.46 5.36
CA PRO A 254 -21.05 18.76 6.01
C PRO A 254 -20.13 18.74 7.24
N ALA A 255 -19.40 19.83 7.46
CA ALA A 255 -18.54 19.96 8.64
C ALA A 255 -19.38 19.57 9.88
N PRO A 256 -18.89 18.72 10.78
CA PRO A 256 -19.65 18.32 11.95
C PRO A 256 -20.05 19.59 12.70
N GLY A 257 -21.33 19.93 12.59
CA GLY A 257 -21.88 21.19 13.08
C GLY A 257 -21.74 21.25 14.59
N THR A 258 -21.45 22.46 15.06
CA THR A 258 -21.36 22.93 16.44
C THR A 258 -22.68 22.84 17.23
N ALA A 259 -23.50 21.82 16.99
CA ALA A 259 -24.73 21.58 17.72
C ALA A 259 -24.61 20.25 18.49
N THR A 260 -24.52 20.37 19.82
CA THR A 260 -24.23 19.34 20.84
C THR A 260 -22.77 18.92 20.93
N GLY A 261 -22.22 18.86 22.14
CA GLY A 261 -20.78 18.81 22.46
C GLY A 261 -20.06 17.50 22.09
N THR A 262 -20.29 16.98 20.89
CA THR A 262 -19.60 15.82 20.35
C THR A 262 -18.26 16.24 19.75
N SER A 263 -17.17 15.68 20.29
CA SER A 263 -15.83 15.89 19.75
C SER A 263 -15.72 15.41 18.30
N ALA A 264 -15.01 16.18 17.46
CA ALA A 264 -14.73 15.79 16.08
C ALA A 264 -14.18 14.34 15.99
N PRO A 265 -14.70 13.52 15.06
CA PRO A 265 -14.30 12.12 14.93
C PRO A 265 -12.82 11.98 14.59
N ILE A 266 -12.21 10.91 15.10
CA ILE A 266 -10.81 10.54 14.88
C ILE A 266 -10.78 9.25 14.05
N ALA A 267 -10.13 9.26 12.88
CA ALA A 267 -9.89 8.02 12.16
C ALA A 267 -8.69 7.26 12.73
N CYS A 268 -8.89 5.97 12.98
CA CYS A 268 -7.82 5.03 13.27
C CYS A 268 -6.88 4.90 12.07
N HIS A 269 -5.57 5.10 12.27
CA HIS A 269 -4.57 4.95 11.21
C HIS A 269 -4.43 3.50 10.69
N ARG A 270 -4.80 2.50 11.49
CA ARG A 270 -4.61 1.07 11.17
C ARG A 270 -5.81 0.41 10.52
N CYS A 271 -7.02 0.68 11.02
CA CYS A 271 -8.24 0.06 10.49
C CYS A 271 -9.18 1.06 9.80
N HIS A 272 -8.81 2.34 9.75
CA HIS A 272 -9.57 3.45 9.14
C HIS A 272 -10.98 3.68 9.70
N ARG A 273 -11.29 3.06 10.85
CA ARG A 273 -12.52 3.33 11.60
C ARG A 273 -12.52 4.75 12.16
N LEU A 274 -13.61 5.47 11.97
CA LEU A 274 -13.88 6.73 12.67
C LEU A 274 -14.49 6.44 14.04
N ASP A 275 -13.99 7.16 15.04
CA ASP A 275 -14.43 7.03 16.43
C ASP A 275 -14.43 8.39 17.13
N HIS A 276 -15.32 8.61 18.09
CA HIS A 276 -15.41 9.86 18.85
C HIS A 276 -14.65 9.79 20.18
N ALA A 277 -13.94 8.68 20.43
CA ALA A 277 -13.11 8.54 21.62
C ALA A 277 -12.04 9.63 21.72
N ARG A 278 -11.61 9.90 22.95
CA ARG A 278 -10.56 10.87 23.24
C ARG A 278 -9.25 10.48 22.55
N PRO A 279 -8.42 11.44 22.10
CA PRO A 279 -7.07 11.16 21.65
C PRO A 279 -6.31 10.32 22.67
N GLY A 280 -5.60 9.29 22.22
CA GLY A 280 -4.86 8.34 23.04
C GLY A 280 -5.66 7.08 23.43
N ALA A 281 -6.99 7.10 23.32
CA ALA A 281 -7.82 5.93 23.62
C ALA A 281 -7.56 4.77 22.64
N PRO A 282 -7.67 3.51 23.08
CA PRO A 282 -7.57 2.36 22.17
C PRO A 282 -8.78 2.31 21.24
N CYS A 283 -8.53 2.09 19.96
CA CYS A 283 -9.57 1.88 18.97
C CYS A 283 -10.38 0.63 19.33
N PRO A 284 -11.71 0.71 19.40
CA PRO A 284 -12.55 -0.44 19.77
C PRO A 284 -12.50 -1.58 18.74
N ARG A 285 -12.03 -1.32 17.51
CA ARG A 285 -11.92 -2.30 16.43
C ARG A 285 -10.60 -3.07 16.42
N CYS A 286 -9.48 -2.35 16.37
CA CYS A 286 -8.16 -2.99 16.26
C CYS A 286 -7.27 -2.81 17.50
N GLY A 287 -7.71 -2.04 18.51
CA GLY A 287 -6.94 -1.75 19.72
C GLY A 287 -5.77 -0.77 19.53
N SER A 288 -5.55 -0.22 18.34
CA SER A 288 -4.51 0.80 18.12
C SER A 288 -4.87 2.13 18.78
N ARG A 289 -3.87 2.89 19.27
CA ARG A 289 -4.11 4.20 19.88
C ARG A 289 -4.63 5.19 18.85
N LEU A 290 -5.76 5.82 19.15
CA LEU A 290 -6.38 6.83 18.30
C LEU A 290 -5.68 8.18 18.45
N HIS A 291 -5.41 8.87 17.34
CA HIS A 291 -4.84 10.20 17.34
C HIS A 291 -5.35 10.99 16.13
N ARG A 292 -5.63 12.29 16.28
CA ARG A 292 -6.12 13.13 15.15
C ARG A 292 -5.11 13.20 14.00
N ARG A 293 -3.83 13.36 14.36
CA ARG A 293 -2.66 13.31 13.47
C ARG A 293 -1.57 12.52 14.17
N LYS A 294 -0.64 11.95 13.39
CA LYS A 294 0.50 11.22 13.98
C LYS A 294 1.29 12.17 14.91
N PRO A 295 1.56 11.77 16.17
CA PRO A 295 2.23 12.64 17.15
C PRO A 295 3.65 12.95 16.69
N ASP A 296 4.04 14.23 16.81
CA ASP A 296 5.36 14.76 16.45
C ASP A 296 5.83 14.38 15.04
N SER A 297 4.91 14.13 14.10
CA SER A 297 5.22 13.62 12.76
C SER A 297 6.23 14.50 12.03
N VAL A 298 6.06 15.84 12.08
CA VAL A 298 6.99 16.77 11.43
C VAL A 298 8.40 16.67 12.01
N SER A 299 8.54 16.72 13.34
CA SER A 299 9.84 16.67 14.03
C SER A 299 10.54 15.33 13.82
N ARG A 300 9.80 14.22 13.98
CA ARG A 300 10.30 12.87 13.76
C ARG A 300 10.73 12.64 12.32
N SER A 301 9.92 13.07 11.35
CA SER A 301 10.27 12.94 9.93
C SER A 301 11.50 13.78 9.58
N TRP A 302 11.67 14.99 10.12
CA TRP A 302 12.91 15.76 9.93
C TRP A 302 14.14 15.06 10.53
N ALA A 303 14.03 14.54 11.75
CA ALA A 303 15.12 13.81 12.40
C ALA A 303 15.54 12.56 11.62
N LEU A 304 14.56 11.77 11.15
CA LEU A 304 14.80 10.57 10.36
C LEU A 304 15.39 10.90 8.98
N ILE A 305 14.92 11.96 8.32
CA ILE A 305 15.50 12.41 7.04
C ILE A 305 16.94 12.87 7.24
N ALA A 306 17.23 13.64 8.29
CA ALA A 306 18.59 14.06 8.61
C ALA A 306 19.51 12.86 8.85
N ALA A 307 19.07 11.89 9.67
CA ALA A 307 19.81 10.65 9.89
C ALA A 307 20.04 9.86 8.59
N ALA A 308 19.03 9.76 7.72
CA ALA A 308 19.15 9.08 6.44
C ALA A 308 20.10 9.81 5.48
N PHE A 309 20.12 11.15 5.45
CA PHE A 309 21.12 11.91 4.69
C PHE A 309 22.54 11.64 5.19
N ILE A 310 22.76 11.64 6.50
CA ILE A 310 24.06 11.34 7.11
C ILE A 310 24.55 9.94 6.73
N LEU A 311 23.66 8.94 6.66
CA LEU A 311 24.00 7.58 6.23
C LEU A 311 24.12 7.43 4.71
N TYR A 312 23.44 8.27 3.93
CA TYR A 312 23.44 8.19 2.47
C TYR A 312 24.78 8.62 1.86
N LEU A 313 25.44 9.62 2.45
CA LEU A 313 26.79 10.03 2.03
C LEU A 313 27.81 8.87 2.10
N PRO A 314 28.05 8.23 3.28
CA PRO A 314 28.98 7.12 3.39
C PRO A 314 28.52 5.89 2.60
N ALA A 315 27.20 5.66 2.44
CA ALA A 315 26.70 4.54 1.63
C ALA A 315 27.10 4.63 0.15
N ASN A 316 27.17 5.84 -0.41
CA ASN A 316 27.54 6.04 -1.83
C ASN A 316 29.04 6.31 -2.01
N TYR A 317 29.71 6.83 -0.98
CA TYR A 317 31.12 7.17 -1.03
C TYR A 317 32.02 5.99 -0.69
N TYR A 318 31.69 5.23 0.35
CA TYR A 318 32.50 4.09 0.76
C TYR A 318 32.24 2.86 -0.10
N PRO A 319 33.23 1.95 -0.19
CA PRO A 319 33.08 0.71 -0.93
C PRO A 319 31.94 -0.11 -0.32
N VAL A 320 31.13 -0.71 -1.17
CA VAL A 320 30.10 -1.69 -0.76
C VAL A 320 30.69 -3.09 -0.75
N MET A 321 31.58 -3.37 -1.71
CA MET A 321 32.29 -4.64 -1.82
C MET A 321 33.74 -4.41 -2.22
N ARG A 322 34.62 -5.31 -1.81
CA ARG A 322 35.99 -5.40 -2.30
C ARG A 322 36.14 -6.76 -2.98
N ILE A 323 36.70 -6.76 -4.19
CA ILE A 323 37.02 -7.96 -4.95
C ILE A 323 38.54 -7.96 -5.13
N VAL A 324 39.21 -9.01 -4.66
CA VAL A 324 40.66 -9.18 -4.83
C VAL A 324 40.89 -10.47 -5.61
N THR A 325 41.51 -10.38 -6.80
CA THR A 325 41.80 -11.54 -7.67
C THR A 325 43.29 -11.60 -7.93
N LEU A 326 43.99 -12.68 -7.54
CA LEU A 326 45.46 -12.82 -7.68
C LEU A 326 46.25 -11.61 -7.10
N GLY A 327 45.79 -11.03 -5.99
CA GLY A 327 46.42 -9.87 -5.36
C GLY A 327 46.21 -8.54 -6.10
N GLN A 328 45.50 -8.54 -7.24
CA GLN A 328 45.05 -7.32 -7.93
C GLN A 328 43.53 -7.18 -7.84
N GLY A 329 43.07 -6.02 -7.42
CA GLY A 329 41.64 -5.76 -7.21
C GLY A 329 41.40 -4.55 -6.32
N GLY A 330 40.26 -3.90 -6.53
CA GLY A 330 39.93 -2.63 -5.91
C GLY A 330 38.66 -2.70 -5.06
N PRO A 331 38.48 -1.74 -4.15
CA PRO A 331 37.16 -1.47 -3.58
C PRO A 331 36.22 -0.89 -4.64
N HIS A 332 34.99 -1.42 -4.75
CA HIS A 332 33.94 -0.90 -5.64
C HIS A 332 32.82 -0.25 -4.82
N THR A 333 32.47 0.99 -5.19
CA THR A 333 31.25 1.67 -4.69
C THR A 333 30.04 1.23 -5.51
N ILE A 334 28.84 1.59 -5.07
CA ILE A 334 27.59 1.31 -5.80
C ILE A 334 27.68 1.85 -7.24
N LEU A 335 28.09 3.11 -7.38
CA LEU A 335 28.21 3.75 -8.69
C LEU A 335 29.36 3.16 -9.52
N GLY A 336 30.46 2.76 -8.86
CA GLY A 336 31.55 2.02 -9.50
C GLY A 336 31.06 0.71 -10.13
N GLY A 337 30.26 -0.07 -9.39
CA GLY A 337 29.66 -1.30 -9.93
C GLY A 337 28.68 -1.05 -11.09
N VAL A 338 27.90 0.04 -11.04
CA VAL A 338 27.03 0.45 -12.16
C VAL A 338 27.83 0.73 -13.43
N ILE A 339 28.93 1.49 -13.32
CA ILE A 339 29.78 1.84 -14.46
C ILE A 339 30.40 0.58 -15.08
N GLU A 340 30.93 -0.31 -14.24
CA GLU A 340 31.52 -1.57 -14.68
C GLU A 340 30.50 -2.48 -15.42
N PHE A 341 29.25 -2.55 -14.94
CA PHE A 341 28.19 -3.28 -15.65
C PHE A 341 27.82 -2.67 -17.00
N VAL A 342 27.91 -1.34 -17.15
CA VAL A 342 27.70 -0.68 -18.44
C VAL A 342 28.84 -1.01 -19.40
N GLU A 343 30.10 -0.94 -18.93
CA GLU A 343 31.29 -1.23 -19.74
C GLU A 343 31.35 -2.70 -20.20
N THR A 344 30.92 -3.63 -19.35
CA THR A 344 30.83 -5.06 -19.68
C THR A 344 29.63 -5.43 -20.55
N GLY A 345 28.79 -4.47 -20.92
CA GLY A 345 27.63 -4.66 -21.80
C GLY A 345 26.34 -5.12 -21.10
N PHE A 346 26.38 -5.35 -19.78
CA PHE A 346 25.21 -5.70 -18.95
C PHE A 346 24.42 -4.47 -18.49
N TRP A 347 24.11 -3.56 -19.42
CA TRP A 347 23.40 -2.31 -19.12
C TRP A 347 22.04 -2.49 -18.40
N PRO A 348 21.24 -3.56 -18.60
CA PRO A 348 20.00 -3.74 -17.85
C PRO A 348 20.25 -3.97 -16.36
N LEU A 349 21.33 -4.68 -16.02
CA LEU A 349 21.73 -4.92 -14.64
C LEU A 349 22.15 -3.60 -14.00
N ALA A 350 22.99 -2.82 -14.69
CA ALA A 350 23.42 -1.49 -14.27
C ALA A 350 22.24 -0.57 -13.95
N LEU A 351 21.23 -0.54 -14.83
CA LEU A 351 20.01 0.27 -14.65
C LEU A 351 19.24 -0.16 -13.39
N ILE A 352 19.07 -1.46 -13.17
CA ILE A 352 18.40 -1.99 -11.99
C ILE A 352 19.15 -1.58 -10.72
N VAL A 353 20.47 -1.76 -10.68
CA VAL A 353 21.32 -1.39 -9.53
C VAL A 353 21.18 0.09 -9.22
N PHE A 354 21.33 0.94 -10.24
CA PHE A 354 21.26 2.39 -10.11
C PHE A 354 19.89 2.86 -9.62
N LEU A 355 18.81 2.34 -10.22
CA LEU A 355 17.45 2.73 -9.87
C LEU A 355 17.14 2.33 -8.43
N ALA A 356 17.45 1.09 -8.05
CA ALA A 356 17.16 0.54 -6.72
C ALA A 356 18.04 1.18 -5.62
N SER A 357 19.33 1.40 -5.89
CA SER A 357 20.31 1.76 -4.85
C SER A 357 20.59 3.25 -4.73
N VAL A 358 20.33 4.03 -5.78
CA VAL A 358 20.64 5.47 -5.80
C VAL A 358 19.36 6.28 -6.01
N ALA A 359 18.63 6.01 -7.09
CA ALA A 359 17.50 6.85 -7.49
C ALA A 359 16.31 6.73 -6.53
N VAL A 360 15.95 5.52 -6.08
CA VAL A 360 14.83 5.29 -5.16
C VAL A 360 15.06 5.93 -3.78
N PRO A 361 16.19 5.72 -3.09
CA PRO A 361 16.49 6.42 -1.84
C PRO A 361 16.52 7.95 -2.00
N MET A 362 17.11 8.46 -3.09
CA MET A 362 17.11 9.90 -3.40
C MET A 362 15.69 10.44 -3.58
N LEU A 363 14.84 9.74 -4.34
CA LEU A 363 13.45 10.13 -4.54
C LEU A 363 12.69 10.20 -3.21
N LYS A 364 12.89 9.23 -2.30
CA LYS A 364 12.30 9.26 -0.95
C LYS A 364 12.80 10.44 -0.12
N LEU A 365 14.12 10.64 -0.07
CA LEU A 365 14.74 11.72 0.71
C LEU A 365 14.30 13.10 0.23
N VAL A 366 14.43 13.38 -1.07
CA VAL A 366 14.04 14.65 -1.68
C VAL A 366 12.54 14.84 -1.60
N GLY A 367 11.75 13.80 -1.90
CA GLY A 367 10.29 13.85 -1.85
C GLY A 367 9.77 14.23 -0.46
N LEU A 368 10.24 13.56 0.60
CA LEU A 368 9.84 13.87 1.97
C LEU A 368 10.36 15.25 2.43
N MET A 369 11.60 15.61 2.07
CA MET A 369 12.16 16.93 2.39
C MET A 369 11.34 18.07 1.78
N VAL A 370 10.95 17.95 0.51
CA VAL A 370 10.10 18.93 -0.18
C VAL A 370 8.73 19.03 0.50
N MET A 371 8.11 17.90 0.86
CA MET A 371 6.82 17.89 1.55
C MET A 371 6.89 18.58 2.91
N LEU A 372 7.87 18.23 3.75
CA LEU A 372 8.08 18.84 5.06
C LEU A 372 8.40 20.33 4.98
N THR A 373 9.23 20.73 4.03
CA THR A 373 9.54 22.15 3.80
C THR A 373 8.28 22.91 3.40
N SER A 374 7.41 22.30 2.58
CA SER A 374 6.15 22.93 2.18
C SER A 374 5.13 23.05 3.32
N ILE A 375 5.14 22.11 4.29
CA ILE A 375 4.36 22.21 5.53
C ILE A 375 4.82 23.42 6.34
N ARG A 376 6.16 23.57 6.54
CA ARG A 376 6.73 24.72 7.26
C ARG A 376 6.42 26.06 6.57
N ARG A 377 6.47 26.09 5.24
CA ARG A 377 6.15 27.28 4.44
C ARG A 377 4.63 27.52 4.27
N ARG A 378 3.76 26.68 4.86
CA ARG A 378 2.29 26.73 4.72
C ARG A 378 1.82 26.88 3.27
N SER A 379 2.54 26.24 2.34
CA SER A 379 2.31 26.45 0.92
C SER A 379 1.11 25.67 0.43
N ALA A 380 0.14 26.35 -0.19
CA ALA A 380 -1.00 25.73 -0.88
C ALA A 380 -0.70 25.32 -2.33
N ARG A 381 0.50 25.65 -2.87
CA ARG A 381 0.83 25.39 -4.28
C ARG A 381 0.96 23.89 -4.57
N HIS A 382 0.37 23.40 -5.65
CA HIS A 382 0.51 22.02 -6.13
C HIS A 382 0.22 20.91 -5.08
N LEU A 383 -0.76 21.09 -4.17
CA LEU A 383 -1.14 20.08 -3.16
C LEU A 383 -1.46 18.71 -3.78
N LEU A 384 -2.17 18.70 -4.91
CA LEU A 384 -2.50 17.48 -5.64
C LEU A 384 -1.24 16.74 -6.13
N ARG A 385 -0.30 17.44 -6.78
CA ARG A 385 0.96 16.83 -7.25
C ARG A 385 1.81 16.33 -6.09
N ARG A 386 1.87 17.06 -4.98
CA ARG A 386 2.58 16.59 -3.78
C ARG A 386 1.92 15.36 -3.15
N THR A 387 0.58 15.29 -3.15
CA THR A 387 -0.16 14.11 -2.67
C THR A 387 0.07 12.91 -3.61
N GLN A 388 0.14 13.13 -4.93
CA GLN A 388 0.52 12.10 -5.89
C GLN A 388 1.97 11.63 -5.68
N LEU A 389 2.90 12.55 -5.45
CA LEU A 389 4.29 12.21 -5.13
C LEU A 389 4.37 11.39 -3.83
N TYR A 390 3.60 11.74 -2.80
CA TYR A 390 3.50 10.94 -1.58
C TYR A 390 3.02 9.51 -1.89
N ARG A 391 2.01 9.34 -2.74
CA ARG A 391 1.56 8.00 -3.16
C ARG A 391 2.64 7.22 -3.89
N VAL A 392 3.45 7.89 -4.72
CA VAL A 392 4.59 7.24 -5.40
C VAL A 392 5.64 6.82 -4.36
N VAL A 393 6.01 7.71 -3.44
CA VAL A 393 6.96 7.42 -2.34
C VAL A 393 6.46 6.27 -1.45
N GLU A 394 5.18 6.27 -1.08
CA GLU A 394 4.53 5.23 -0.28
C GLU A 394 4.41 3.90 -1.05
N ALA A 395 4.09 3.97 -2.35
CA ALA A 395 4.04 2.79 -3.21
C ALA A 395 5.41 2.15 -3.31
N ILE A 396 6.46 2.91 -3.65
CA ILE A 396 7.84 2.44 -3.69
C ILE A 396 8.26 1.90 -2.32
N GLY A 397 7.83 2.56 -1.23
CA GLY A 397 8.04 2.10 0.14
C GLY A 397 7.64 0.64 0.39
N ARG A 398 6.49 0.20 -0.13
CA ARG A 398 6.03 -1.20 0.00
C ARG A 398 6.93 -2.22 -0.70
N TRP A 399 7.64 -1.81 -1.75
CA TRP A 399 8.59 -2.65 -2.50
C TRP A 399 10.04 -2.44 -2.07
N SER A 400 10.32 -1.43 -1.25
CA SER A 400 11.69 -0.93 -1.01
C SER A 400 12.62 -1.90 -0.29
N MET A 401 12.14 -3.01 0.27
CA MET A 401 13.08 -4.06 0.74
C MET A 401 13.74 -4.80 -0.43
N ILE A 402 13.16 -4.74 -1.64
CA ILE A 402 13.81 -5.20 -2.87
C ILE A 402 15.15 -4.48 -3.07
N ASP A 403 15.29 -3.23 -2.63
CA ASP A 403 16.52 -2.45 -2.83
C ASP A 403 17.72 -3.11 -2.13
N VAL A 404 17.56 -3.56 -0.87
CA VAL A 404 18.60 -4.30 -0.13
C VAL A 404 18.85 -5.66 -0.76
N PHE A 405 17.76 -6.33 -1.14
CA PHE A 405 17.83 -7.65 -1.73
C PHE A 405 18.58 -7.64 -3.07
N VAL A 406 18.31 -6.67 -3.95
CA VAL A 406 19.01 -6.48 -5.22
C VAL A 406 20.51 -6.26 -4.98
N VAL A 407 20.90 -5.47 -3.97
CA VAL A 407 22.32 -5.32 -3.62
C VAL A 407 22.93 -6.64 -3.16
N CYS A 408 22.27 -7.42 -2.29
CA CYS A 408 22.76 -8.74 -1.88
C CYS A 408 22.90 -9.70 -3.07
N VAL A 409 21.95 -9.64 -4.00
CA VAL A 409 21.97 -10.43 -5.23
C VAL A 409 23.10 -10.02 -6.15
N LEU A 410 23.36 -8.74 -6.32
CA LEU A 410 24.44 -8.27 -7.17
C LEU A 410 25.80 -8.72 -6.62
N ILE A 411 25.99 -8.59 -5.30
CA ILE A 411 27.16 -9.17 -4.61
C ILE A 411 27.22 -10.69 -4.88
N ALA A 412 26.08 -11.36 -4.78
CA ALA A 412 25.95 -12.79 -5.01
C ALA A 412 25.83 -13.19 -6.49
N LEU A 413 25.86 -12.32 -7.48
CA LEU A 413 25.81 -12.63 -8.93
C LEU A 413 27.11 -12.23 -9.64
N VAL A 414 27.83 -11.25 -9.11
CA VAL A 414 29.16 -10.88 -9.59
C VAL A 414 30.13 -12.03 -9.29
N ARG A 415 30.29 -12.91 -10.26
CA ARG A 415 31.33 -13.94 -10.32
C ARG A 415 32.68 -13.27 -10.38
N PHE A 416 33.61 -13.71 -9.54
CA PHE A 416 34.97 -14.03 -9.95
C PHE A 416 35.41 -15.30 -9.20
N GLY A 417 36.17 -16.18 -9.86
CA GLY A 417 36.32 -17.61 -9.54
C GLY A 417 36.97 -17.97 -8.20
N MET A 418 37.43 -19.23 -8.05
CA MET A 418 38.00 -19.83 -6.82
C MET A 418 39.20 -19.09 -6.18
N LEU A 419 39.56 -17.90 -6.66
CA LEU A 419 40.68 -17.07 -6.21
C LEU A 419 40.25 -15.66 -5.78
N ALA A 420 38.94 -15.39 -5.65
CA ALA A 420 38.42 -14.07 -5.28
C ALA A 420 37.70 -14.08 -3.92
N GLU A 421 38.20 -13.29 -2.97
CA GLU A 421 37.54 -13.02 -1.68
C GLU A 421 36.60 -11.81 -1.82
N ILE A 422 35.30 -12.02 -1.59
CA ILE A 422 34.29 -10.95 -1.63
C ILE A 422 33.91 -10.61 -0.19
N THR A 423 34.36 -9.46 0.30
CA THR A 423 34.00 -8.95 1.62
C THR A 423 33.02 -7.79 1.51
N ALA A 424 31.90 -7.88 2.24
CA ALA A 424 31.00 -6.76 2.42
C ALA A 424 31.69 -5.68 3.26
N GLN A 425 31.61 -4.43 2.79
CA GLN A 425 32.31 -3.30 3.37
C GLN A 425 31.32 -2.34 4.06
N VAL A 426 31.86 -1.32 4.75
CA VAL A 426 31.06 -0.35 5.53
C VAL A 426 29.95 0.32 4.71
N GLY A 427 30.18 0.54 3.40
CA GLY A 427 29.17 1.11 2.50
C GLY A 427 27.89 0.29 2.45
N ALA A 428 27.97 -1.05 2.52
CA ALA A 428 26.81 -1.94 2.53
C ALA A 428 25.95 -1.75 3.79
N ALA A 429 26.59 -1.65 4.96
CA ALA A 429 25.89 -1.41 6.22
C ALA A 429 25.22 -0.03 6.27
N CYS A 430 25.92 1.02 5.80
CA CYS A 430 25.35 2.35 5.68
C CYS A 430 24.16 2.37 4.71
N PHE A 431 24.27 1.68 3.57
CA PHE A 431 23.18 1.57 2.59
C PHE A 431 21.94 0.90 3.19
N ALA A 432 22.11 -0.24 3.86
CA ALA A 432 21.01 -0.91 4.57
C ALA A 432 20.35 0.01 5.61
N GLY A 433 21.18 0.76 6.36
CA GLY A 433 20.70 1.77 7.31
C GLY A 433 19.83 2.85 6.65
N VAL A 434 20.25 3.39 5.50
CA VAL A 434 19.43 4.37 4.75
C VAL A 434 18.07 3.78 4.38
N VAL A 435 18.02 2.56 3.86
CA VAL A 435 16.75 1.94 3.44
C VAL A 435 15.79 1.81 4.63
N VAL A 436 16.28 1.29 5.76
CA VAL A 436 15.48 1.16 6.99
C VAL A 436 15.01 2.53 7.50
N VAL A 437 15.91 3.49 7.62
CA VAL A 437 15.57 4.82 8.16
C VAL A 437 14.59 5.55 7.24
N THR A 438 14.74 5.47 5.91
CA THR A 438 13.82 6.11 4.96
C THR A 438 12.45 5.43 4.92
N MET A 439 12.37 4.11 5.16
CA MET A 439 11.10 3.40 5.32
C MET A 439 10.36 3.87 6.57
N VAL A 440 11.06 3.93 7.72
CA VAL A 440 10.50 4.47 8.98
C VAL A 440 10.11 5.95 8.83
N ALA A 441 10.89 6.75 8.10
CA ALA A 441 10.58 8.16 7.83
C ALA A 441 9.27 8.34 7.07
N ALA A 442 9.06 7.54 6.01
CA ALA A 442 7.83 7.55 5.23
C ALA A 442 6.63 7.10 6.08
N GLU A 443 6.80 6.10 6.95
CA GLU A 443 5.74 5.64 7.84
C GLU A 443 5.44 6.63 8.99
N CYS A 444 6.42 7.40 9.46
CA CYS A 444 6.20 8.46 10.45
C CYS A 444 5.51 9.70 9.87
N PHE A 445 5.65 9.95 8.57
CA PHE A 445 5.08 11.10 7.89
C PHE A 445 3.53 11.00 7.79
N ASP A 446 2.82 12.09 8.06
CA ASP A 446 1.36 12.20 7.90
C ASP A 446 1.03 13.17 6.75
N PRO A 447 0.61 12.67 5.57
CA PRO A 447 0.36 13.53 4.39
C PRO A 447 -0.78 14.54 4.61
N ARG A 448 -1.67 14.29 5.57
CA ARG A 448 -2.78 15.19 5.91
C ARG A 448 -2.30 16.54 6.43
N LEU A 449 -1.13 16.58 7.07
CA LEU A 449 -0.52 17.82 7.57
C LEU A 449 -0.19 18.81 6.46
N MET A 450 0.05 18.34 5.23
CA MET A 450 0.25 19.23 4.07
C MET A 450 -1.02 19.99 3.71
N TRP A 451 -2.18 19.34 3.85
CA TRP A 451 -3.49 19.91 3.57
C TRP A 451 -3.96 20.81 4.71
N ASP A 452 -3.67 20.43 5.96
CA ASP A 452 -3.95 21.25 7.15
C ASP A 452 -3.12 22.56 7.11
N ALA A 453 -1.81 22.46 6.81
CA ALA A 453 -0.92 23.62 6.75
C ALA A 453 -1.25 24.60 5.62
N ALA A 454 -1.89 24.12 4.55
CA ALA A 454 -2.36 24.95 3.44
C ALA A 454 -3.72 25.61 3.69
N GLY A 455 -4.36 25.37 4.85
CA GLY A 455 -5.65 25.96 5.19
C GLY A 455 -6.85 25.30 4.50
N SER A 456 -6.83 23.97 4.32
CA SER A 456 -8.00 23.27 3.78
C SER A 456 -9.25 23.57 4.64
N PRO A 457 -10.42 23.89 4.05
CA PRO A 457 -11.57 24.54 4.69
C PRO A 457 -12.33 23.70 5.75
N ALA A 458 -11.75 22.61 6.24
CA ALA A 458 -12.38 21.79 7.27
C ALA A 458 -12.34 22.43 8.68
N GLN A 459 -11.61 23.54 8.88
CA GLN A 459 -11.40 24.17 10.20
C GLN A 459 -11.41 25.70 10.20
N ASP A 460 -11.81 26.37 9.11
CA ASP A 460 -11.86 27.85 9.06
C ASP A 460 -13.32 28.34 8.87
N PRO A 461 -13.96 28.92 9.90
CA PRO A 461 -15.30 29.50 9.81
C PRO A 461 -15.42 30.65 8.80
N ASP A 462 -14.31 31.32 8.45
CA ASP A 462 -14.31 32.56 7.66
C ASP A 462 -13.72 32.42 6.24
N ALA A 463 -13.57 31.19 5.74
CA ALA A 463 -12.99 30.96 4.41
C ALA A 463 -13.83 31.62 3.28
N PRO A 464 -13.20 32.36 2.33
CA PRO A 464 -13.90 33.21 1.36
C PRO A 464 -14.78 32.42 0.38
N ARG A 465 -15.92 33.06 0.01
CA ARG A 465 -17.08 32.52 -0.76
C ARG A 465 -16.78 31.84 -2.10
N ARG A 466 -15.54 31.88 -2.60
CA ARG A 466 -15.18 31.40 -3.95
C ARG A 466 -15.39 29.89 -4.15
N TRP A 467 -15.41 29.09 -3.09
CA TRP A 467 -15.60 27.64 -3.16
C TRP A 467 -17.05 27.16 -3.03
N ARG A 468 -18.02 28.07 -2.82
CA ARG A 468 -19.44 27.72 -2.63
C ARG A 468 -20.27 27.80 -3.94
N GLY A 469 -19.68 28.33 -5.03
CA GLY A 469 -20.43 28.80 -6.20
C GLY A 469 -20.53 27.90 -7.43
N GLU A 470 -19.80 26.79 -7.52
CA GLU A 470 -19.76 25.97 -8.76
C GLU A 470 -20.50 24.62 -8.64
N ALA A 471 -21.12 24.32 -7.50
CA ALA A 471 -21.86 23.07 -7.29
C ALA A 471 -23.40 23.23 -7.32
N GLY A 472 -23.93 24.34 -7.85
CA GLY A 472 -25.37 24.65 -7.78
C GLY A 472 -25.98 25.36 -8.98
N ALA A 473 -25.30 25.45 -10.13
CA ALA A 473 -25.86 26.05 -11.32
C ALA A 473 -25.82 25.05 -12.48
N ASP A 474 -26.67 24.03 -12.40
CA ASP A 474 -27.12 23.20 -13.55
C ASP A 474 -28.24 22.24 -13.10
N ALA A 475 -29.32 22.75 -12.50
CA ALA A 475 -30.59 22.03 -12.37
C ALA A 475 -31.68 22.94 -11.79
N SER A 476 -32.40 23.66 -12.67
CA SER A 476 -33.86 23.91 -12.59
C SER A 476 -34.25 25.25 -13.23
N SER A 477 -34.82 25.23 -14.44
CA SER A 477 -36.06 25.94 -14.76
C SER A 477 -36.54 25.58 -16.18
N PRO A 478 -37.52 24.69 -16.35
CA PRO A 478 -38.39 24.72 -17.51
C PRO A 478 -39.56 25.65 -17.15
N ASP A 479 -39.59 26.86 -17.73
CA ASP A 479 -40.80 27.68 -17.98
C ASP A 479 -40.43 29.16 -18.06
N GLY A 480 -40.68 29.77 -19.22
CA GLY A 480 -40.54 31.22 -19.46
C GLY A 480 -40.60 31.56 -20.95
N PRO A 481 -41.54 32.40 -21.42
CA PRO A 481 -42.06 32.33 -22.78
C PRO A 481 -41.27 33.11 -23.84
N MET A 482 -41.47 32.67 -25.09
CA MET A 482 -41.21 33.38 -26.35
C MET A 482 -41.60 34.87 -26.30
N ARG A 483 -40.68 35.76 -26.68
CA ARG A 483 -41.00 37.00 -27.40
C ARG A 483 -39.96 37.27 -28.49
N ALA A 484 -40.46 37.35 -29.72
CA ALA A 484 -39.76 37.73 -30.94
C ALA A 484 -39.60 39.26 -31.06
N GLY A 485 -38.63 39.73 -31.87
CA GLY A 485 -38.60 41.11 -32.37
C GLY A 485 -37.21 41.62 -32.78
N HIS A 486 -37.02 41.75 -34.09
CA HIS A 486 -35.84 42.11 -34.90
C HIS A 486 -35.35 43.61 -34.78
N PRO A 487 -34.38 44.14 -35.59
CA PRO A 487 -33.20 44.89 -35.12
C PRO A 487 -33.03 46.32 -35.70
N SER A 488 -32.01 47.06 -35.26
CA SER A 488 -31.30 48.17 -35.96
C SER A 488 -30.26 48.77 -34.99
N ALA A 489 -29.14 49.40 -35.32
CA ALA A 489 -28.31 49.60 -36.51
C ALA A 489 -26.92 50.07 -35.98
N GLY A 490 -25.85 49.91 -36.76
CA GLY A 490 -24.51 50.50 -36.48
C GLY A 490 -24.49 52.04 -36.63
N PRO A 491 -23.31 52.69 -36.52
CA PRO A 491 -22.31 52.54 -37.60
C PRO A 491 -20.81 52.59 -37.20
N ALA A 492 -19.99 52.15 -38.17
CA ALA A 492 -18.67 52.65 -38.65
C ALA A 492 -17.57 53.07 -37.64
N GLY A 493 -16.28 52.72 -37.76
CA GLY A 493 -15.47 52.26 -38.89
C GLY A 493 -14.78 53.42 -39.61
N ALA A 494 -13.48 53.67 -39.35
CA ALA A 494 -12.53 54.22 -40.33
C ALA A 494 -11.08 54.24 -39.79
N ALA A 495 -10.16 53.86 -40.67
CA ALA A 495 -8.72 53.78 -40.47
C ALA A 495 -7.98 54.95 -41.15
N SER A 496 -6.69 55.07 -40.79
CA SER A 496 -5.56 55.49 -41.64
C SER A 496 -4.91 56.88 -41.42
N GLN A 497 -3.57 56.83 -41.52
CA GLN A 497 -2.59 57.86 -41.93
C GLN A 497 -2.10 58.90 -40.90
N HIS A 498 -0.85 58.75 -40.45
CA HIS A 498 0.29 59.48 -41.04
C HIS A 498 1.64 58.94 -40.54
N GLY A 499 2.61 58.86 -41.45
CA GLY A 499 4.02 58.61 -41.15
C GLY A 499 4.87 59.85 -41.44
N ALA A 500 6.02 59.86 -40.78
CA ALA A 500 7.27 60.57 -41.10
C ALA A 500 7.28 62.11 -41.09
N ALA A 501 7.85 62.66 -40.02
CA ALA A 501 9.13 63.38 -40.03
C ALA A 501 9.80 63.26 -38.66
#